data_AF-A0A3M1HUH0-F1
#
_entry.id   AF-A0A3M1HUH0-F1
#
_cell.length_a   1.000
_cell.length_b   1.000
_cell.length_c   1.000
_cell.angle_alpha   90.00
_cell.angle_beta   90.00
_cell.angle_gamma   90.00
#
_symmetry.space_group_name_H-M   'P 1'
#
loop_
_entity.id
_entity.type
_entity.pdbx_description
1 polymer ?
#
loop_
_entity_poly.entity_id
_entity_poly.type
_entity_poly.pdbx_seq_one_letter_code
_entity_poly.pdbx_strand_id
1 'polypeptide(L)'
;MPRPKYRITPEDEPFARRWIEKKLADPRWLGERTHAAWAAYHALPPWDAEALNRWAEAWLSSAEWTRMKNAIRQARRRARHPEVVNVQITRYAWRILQFWARRDGCTLSEVIERRLGGRR
;
A
#
# COMPACT_ATOMS: atom_id res chain seq x y z
N MET A 1 -12.05 -12.13 21.03
CA MET A 1 -11.90 -10.67 21.23
C MET A 1 -12.09 -9.96 19.89
N PRO A 2 -12.96 -8.94 19.79
CA PRO A 2 -13.09 -8.14 18.57
C PRO A 2 -11.75 -7.44 18.27
N ARG A 3 -11.28 -7.50 17.02
CA ARG A 3 -10.05 -6.82 16.61
C ARG A 3 -10.28 -5.31 16.70
N PRO A 4 -9.35 -4.52 17.29
CA PRO A 4 -9.50 -3.07 17.34
C PRO A 4 -9.64 -2.50 15.92
N LYS A 5 -10.53 -1.52 15.77
CA LYS A 5 -10.69 -0.77 14.53
C LYS A 5 -9.34 -0.17 14.15
N TYR A 6 -8.93 -0.36 12.90
CA TYR A 6 -7.64 0.16 12.43
C TYR A 6 -7.63 1.68 12.50
N ARG A 7 -6.60 2.24 13.16
CA ARG A 7 -6.30 3.66 13.23
C ARG A 7 -5.02 3.95 12.46
N ILE A 8 -5.01 5.07 11.74
CA ILE A 8 -3.82 5.62 11.10
C ILE A 8 -2.87 6.06 12.22
N THR A 9 -1.66 5.52 12.25
CA THR A 9 -0.61 5.94 13.19
C THR A 9 0.24 7.06 12.59
N PRO A 10 1.05 7.79 13.38
CA PRO A 10 1.96 8.81 12.85
C PRO A 10 2.88 8.28 11.73
N GLU A 11 3.32 7.02 11.80
CA GLU A 11 4.16 6.41 10.75
C GLU A 11 3.38 6.10 9.47
N ASP A 12 2.06 5.91 9.58
CA ASP A 12 1.17 5.65 8.44
C ASP A 12 0.70 6.92 7.76
N GLU A 13 0.76 8.04 8.47
CA GLU A 13 0.16 9.30 8.09
C GLU A 13 0.64 9.81 6.72
N PRO A 14 1.94 9.80 6.37
CA PRO A 14 2.40 10.18 5.03
C PRO A 14 1.83 9.28 3.92
N PHE A 15 1.71 7.97 4.18
CA PHE A 15 1.17 7.02 3.20
C PHE A 15 -0.34 7.19 3.04
N ALA A 16 -1.05 7.46 4.14
CA ALA A 16 -2.48 7.72 4.15
C ALA A 16 -2.81 9.01 3.37
N ARG A 17 -2.10 10.11 3.65
CA ARG A 17 -2.26 11.38 2.93
C ARG A 17 -2.06 11.23 1.43
N ARG A 18 -0.93 10.64 1.03
CA ARG A 18 -0.65 10.39 -0.40
C ARG A 18 -1.73 9.54 -1.07
N TRP A 19 -2.27 8.56 -0.36
CA TRP A 19 -3.37 7.74 -0.89
C TRP A 19 -4.66 8.55 -1.05
N ILE A 20 -5.01 9.35 -0.04
CA ILE A 20 -6.21 10.20 -0.03
C ILE A 20 -6.11 11.26 -1.12
N GLU A 21 -4.99 11.97 -1.24
CA GLU A 21 -4.74 12.97 -2.29
C GLU A 21 -4.91 12.37 -3.68
N LYS A 22 -4.31 11.21 -3.92
CA LYS A 22 -4.45 10.51 -5.20
C LYS A 22 -5.91 10.14 -5.50
N LYS A 23 -6.69 9.85 -4.47
CA LYS A 23 -8.09 9.47 -4.64
C LYS A 23 -9.02 10.66 -4.78
N LEU A 24 -8.78 11.75 -4.06
CA LEU A 24 -9.46 13.02 -4.18
C LEU A 24 -9.15 13.74 -5.51
N ALA A 25 -8.07 13.37 -6.19
CA ALA A 25 -7.81 13.82 -7.57
C ALA A 25 -8.85 13.31 -8.58
N ASP A 26 -9.62 12.27 -8.25
CA ASP A 26 -10.79 11.84 -9.02
C ASP A 26 -12.05 12.52 -8.45
N PRO A 27 -12.68 13.48 -9.17
CA PRO A 27 -13.85 14.22 -8.68
C PRO A 27 -15.08 13.34 -8.44
N ARG A 28 -15.07 12.08 -8.91
CA ARG A 28 -16.21 11.15 -8.79
C ARG A 28 -16.02 10.12 -7.69
N TRP A 29 -14.87 10.10 -7.01
CA TRP A 29 -14.53 9.01 -6.09
C TRP A 29 -15.59 8.78 -5.00
N LEU A 30 -16.02 9.84 -4.32
CA LEU A 30 -17.06 9.80 -3.28
C LEU A 30 -18.42 10.27 -3.81
N GLY A 31 -18.61 10.28 -5.14
CA GLY A 31 -19.77 10.84 -5.81
C GLY A 31 -19.92 12.34 -5.52
N GLU A 32 -21.13 12.79 -5.22
CA GLU A 32 -21.46 14.19 -4.94
C GLU A 32 -20.72 14.77 -3.73
N ARG A 33 -20.32 13.91 -2.78
CA ARG A 33 -19.62 14.32 -1.55
C ARG A 33 -18.13 14.61 -1.76
N THR A 34 -17.58 14.30 -2.93
CA THR A 34 -16.14 14.41 -3.20
C THR A 34 -15.62 15.83 -3.00
N HIS A 35 -16.38 16.85 -3.46
CA HIS A 35 -15.97 18.24 -3.31
C HIS A 35 -15.90 18.68 -1.84
N ALA A 36 -16.91 18.33 -1.05
CA ALA A 36 -16.94 18.65 0.37
C ALA A 36 -15.85 17.90 1.15
N ALA A 37 -15.61 16.62 0.82
CA ALA A 37 -14.53 15.83 1.38
C ALA A 37 -13.15 16.43 1.06
N TRP A 38 -12.96 16.91 -0.19
CA TRP A 38 -11.75 17.60 -0.63
C TRP A 38 -11.50 18.87 0.19
N ALA A 39 -12.50 19.73 0.32
CA ALA A 39 -12.37 20.95 1.12
C ALA A 39 -12.04 20.64 2.59
N ALA A 40 -12.73 19.67 3.18
CA ALA A 40 -12.46 19.22 4.55
C ALA A 40 -11.06 18.60 4.72
N TYR A 41 -10.52 17.96 3.68
CA TYR A 41 -9.17 17.38 3.71
C TYR A 41 -8.10 18.46 3.68
N HIS A 42 -8.24 19.47 2.82
CA HIS A 42 -7.28 20.58 2.73
C HIS A 42 -7.31 21.53 3.92
N ALA A 43 -8.38 21.50 4.71
CA ALA A 43 -8.44 22.21 5.98
C ALA A 43 -7.73 21.47 7.13
N LEU A 44 -7.25 20.23 6.93
CA LEU A 44 -6.59 19.47 7.98
C LEU A 44 -5.19 20.04 8.28
N PRO A 45 -4.78 20.09 9.56
CA PRO A 45 -3.41 20.40 9.91
C PRO A 45 -2.45 19.37 9.28
N PRO A 46 -1.25 19.79 8.83
CA PRO A 46 -0.23 18.86 8.36
C PRO A 46 0.27 18.00 9.53
N TRP A 47 0.67 16.76 9.23
CA TRP A 47 1.32 15.85 10.19
C TRP A 47 0.48 15.45 11.41
N ASP A 48 -0.84 15.56 11.30
CA ASP A 48 -1.79 15.17 12.35
C ASP A 48 -2.56 13.89 11.97
N ALA A 49 -2.12 12.76 12.52
CA ALA A 49 -2.77 11.47 12.32
C ALA A 49 -4.17 11.40 12.95
N GLU A 50 -4.43 12.12 14.05
CA GLU A 50 -5.72 12.09 14.74
C GLU A 50 -6.77 12.88 13.94
N ALA A 51 -6.41 14.07 13.45
CA ALA A 51 -7.24 14.81 12.51
C ALA A 51 -7.52 14.00 11.24
N LEU A 52 -6.51 13.30 10.70
CA LEU A 52 -6.68 12.45 9.53
C LEU A 52 -7.60 11.26 9.79
N ASN A 53 -7.50 10.61 10.95
CA ASN A 53 -8.44 9.57 11.37
C ASN A 53 -9.87 10.09 11.43
N ARG A 54 -10.10 11.25 12.06
CA ARG A 54 -11.43 11.87 12.16
C ARG A 54 -12.01 12.22 10.79
N TRP A 55 -11.22 12.83 9.92
CA TRP A 55 -11.63 13.11 8.55
C TRP A 55 -12.04 11.81 7.85
N ALA A 56 -11.17 10.82 7.91
CA ALA A 56 -11.39 9.60 7.20
C ALA A 56 -12.67 8.90 7.77
N GLU A 57 -12.91 8.90 9.09
CA GLU A 57 -14.11 8.30 9.70
C GLU A 57 -15.41 9.01 9.27
N ALA A 58 -15.36 10.31 9.01
CA ALA A 58 -16.51 11.08 8.55
C ALA A 58 -16.84 10.85 7.07
N TRP A 59 -15.82 10.64 6.23
CA TRP A 59 -15.99 10.66 4.77
C TRP A 59 -15.96 9.28 4.12
N LEU A 60 -15.16 8.35 4.66
CA LEU A 60 -14.92 7.05 4.04
C LEU A 60 -15.89 5.98 4.54
N SER A 61 -16.38 5.18 3.60
CA SER A 61 -17.09 3.94 3.90
C SER A 61 -16.14 2.86 4.44
N SER A 62 -16.69 1.83 5.10
CA SER A 62 -15.92 0.64 5.55
C SER A 62 -15.13 -0.03 4.42
N ALA A 63 -15.66 -0.02 3.20
CA ALA A 63 -14.98 -0.55 2.02
C ALA A 63 -13.75 0.28 1.65
N GLU A 64 -13.87 1.61 1.69
CA GLU A 64 -12.76 2.53 1.43
C GLU A 64 -11.72 2.47 2.54
N TRP A 65 -12.14 2.32 3.79
CA TRP A 65 -11.25 2.06 4.93
C TRP A 65 -10.36 0.85 4.68
N THR A 66 -10.97 -0.23 4.20
CA THR A 66 -10.26 -1.47 3.94
C THR A 66 -9.27 -1.32 2.79
N ARG A 67 -9.67 -0.62 1.72
CA ARG A 67 -8.79 -0.31 0.58
C ARG A 67 -7.60 0.57 0.98
N MET A 68 -7.85 1.61 1.77
CA MET A 68 -6.82 2.51 2.29
C MET A 68 -5.84 1.75 3.18
N LYS A 69 -6.33 0.99 4.17
CA LYS A 69 -5.50 0.16 5.05
C LYS A 69 -4.59 -0.79 4.26
N ASN A 70 -5.12 -1.45 3.24
CA ASN A 70 -4.33 -2.36 2.41
C ASN A 70 -3.27 -1.61 1.60
N ALA A 71 -3.60 -0.44 1.06
CA ALA A 71 -2.66 0.40 0.34
C ALA A 71 -1.53 0.91 1.25
N ILE A 72 -1.86 1.37 2.47
CA ILE A 72 -0.89 1.82 3.48
C ILE A 72 0.05 0.66 3.86
N ARG A 73 -0.50 -0.52 4.16
CA ARG A 73 0.32 -1.72 4.48
C ARG A 73 1.29 -2.06 3.36
N GLN A 74 0.84 -1.99 2.10
CA GLN A 74 1.72 -2.24 0.95
C GLN A 74 2.78 -1.13 0.79
N ALA A 75 2.41 0.13 0.98
CA ALA A 75 3.34 1.25 0.88
C ALA A 75 4.41 1.17 1.97
N ARG A 76 4.01 0.88 3.21
CA ARG A 76 4.92 0.65 4.34
C ARG A 76 5.87 -0.51 4.07
N ARG A 77 5.36 -1.61 3.51
CA ARG A 77 6.21 -2.76 3.12
C ARG A 77 7.25 -2.38 2.08
N ARG A 78 6.89 -1.57 1.07
CA ARG A 78 7.83 -1.08 0.05
C ARG A 78 8.86 -0.13 0.64
N ALA A 79 8.46 0.75 1.56
CA ALA A 79 9.38 1.67 2.23
C ALA A 79 10.44 0.93 3.08
N ARG A 80 10.10 -0.23 3.64
CA ARG A 80 11.03 -1.07 4.42
C ARG A 80 11.98 -1.91 3.56
N HIS A 81 11.64 -2.12 2.29
CA HIS A 81 12.39 -2.97 1.36
C HIS A 81 12.61 -2.23 0.03
N PRO A 82 13.38 -1.12 0.02
CA PRO A 82 13.64 -0.34 -1.18
C PRO A 82 14.34 -1.15 -2.29
N GLU A 83 15.02 -2.24 -1.95
CA GLU A 83 15.73 -3.14 -2.85
C GLU A 83 14.83 -4.03 -3.70
N VAL A 84 13.52 -4.11 -3.40
CA VAL A 84 12.59 -4.99 -4.13
C VAL A 84 11.99 -4.29 -5.33
N VAL A 85 12.23 -4.84 -6.52
CA VAL A 85 11.68 -4.36 -7.80
C VAL A 85 10.60 -5.29 -8.35
N ASN A 86 9.64 -4.74 -9.10
CA ASN A 86 8.67 -5.54 -9.86
C ASN A 86 9.23 -5.85 -11.24
N VAL A 87 9.25 -7.13 -11.61
CA VAL A 87 9.65 -7.59 -12.95
C VAL A 87 8.49 -8.33 -13.62
N GLN A 88 8.34 -8.14 -14.93
CA GLN A 88 7.42 -8.93 -15.75
C GLN A 88 8.20 -10.05 -16.43
N ILE A 89 7.73 -11.28 -16.27
CA ILE A 89 8.30 -12.47 -16.90
C ILE A 89 7.19 -13.31 -17.52
N THR A 90 7.53 -14.12 -18.52
CA THR A 90 6.55 -15.03 -19.13
C THR A 90 6.05 -16.04 -18.09
N ARG A 91 4.81 -16.51 -18.25
CA ARG A 91 4.23 -17.53 -17.35
C ARG A 91 5.06 -18.81 -17.32
N TYR A 92 5.69 -19.16 -18.43
CA TYR A 92 6.60 -20.31 -18.50
C TYR A 92 7.88 -20.08 -17.68
N ALA A 93 8.55 -18.94 -17.84
CA ALA A 93 9.73 -18.59 -17.04
C ALA A 93 9.41 -18.58 -15.53
N TRP A 94 8.24 -18.05 -15.15
CA TRP A 94 7.79 -18.08 -13.76
C TRP A 94 7.63 -19.51 -13.21
N ARG A 95 7.06 -20.44 -14.00
CA ARG A 95 6.93 -21.85 -13.59
C ARG A 95 8.29 -22.51 -13.38
N ILE A 96 9.27 -22.22 -14.23
CA ILE A 96 10.64 -22.73 -14.08
C ILE A 96 11.24 -22.23 -12.76
N LEU A 97 11.18 -20.91 -12.50
CA LEU A 97 11.72 -20.35 -11.25
C LEU A 97 11.00 -20.91 -10.02
N GLN A 98 9.68 -21.07 -10.07
CA GLN A 98 8.89 -21.63 -8.98
C GLN A 98 9.27 -23.08 -8.67
N PHE A 99 9.49 -23.90 -9.69
CA PHE A 99 9.91 -25.29 -9.52
C PHE A 99 11.24 -25.37 -8.75
N TRP A 100 12.24 -24.58 -9.18
CA TRP A 100 13.55 -24.57 -8.53
C TRP A 100 13.51 -23.99 -7.12
N ALA A 101 12.78 -22.91 -6.91
CA ALA A 101 12.60 -22.30 -5.59
C ALA A 101 12.02 -23.29 -4.58
N ARG A 102 11.00 -24.07 -4.98
CA ARG A 102 10.40 -25.09 -4.12
C ARG A 102 11.33 -26.24 -3.83
N ARG A 103 12.06 -26.72 -4.86
CA ARG A 103 13.02 -27.81 -4.73
C ARG A 103 14.17 -27.43 -3.78
N ASP A 104 14.68 -26.21 -3.90
CA ASP A 104 15.87 -25.74 -3.19
C ASP A 104 15.52 -25.01 -1.88
N GLY A 105 14.22 -24.94 -1.52
CA GLY A 105 13.73 -24.33 -0.29
C GLY A 105 14.02 -22.84 -0.16
N CYS A 106 14.12 -22.11 -1.29
CA CYS A 106 14.52 -20.71 -1.32
C CYS A 106 13.50 -19.82 -2.07
N THR A 107 13.72 -18.52 -2.05
CA THR A 107 12.91 -17.53 -2.77
C THR A 107 13.26 -17.47 -4.25
N LEU A 108 12.35 -16.91 -5.07
CA LEU A 108 12.62 -16.72 -6.51
C LEU A 108 13.86 -15.83 -6.76
N SER A 109 14.07 -14.79 -5.94
CA SER A 109 15.26 -13.94 -6.03
C SER A 109 16.53 -14.73 -5.75
N GLU A 110 16.54 -15.56 -4.69
CA GLU A 110 17.68 -16.42 -4.40
C GLU A 110 17.96 -17.44 -5.51
N VAL A 111 16.93 -17.96 -6.20
CA VAL A 111 17.15 -18.82 -7.38
C VAL A 111 17.90 -18.05 -8.47
N ILE A 112 17.51 -16.81 -8.74
CA ILE A 112 18.17 -15.94 -9.72
C ILE A 112 19.61 -15.66 -9.28
N GLU A 113 19.83 -15.25 -8.04
CA GLU A 113 21.15 -14.94 -7.49
C GLU A 113 22.07 -16.17 -7.49
N ARG A 114 21.58 -17.35 -7.08
CA ARG A 114 22.41 -18.57 -7.03
C ARG A 114 22.77 -19.10 -8.41
N ARG A 115 21.95 -18.88 -9.43
CA ARG A 115 22.15 -19.45 -10.78
C ARG A 115 22.70 -18.47 -11.82
N LEU A 116 22.31 -17.20 -11.72
CA LEU A 116 22.63 -16.14 -12.66
C LEU A 116 23.48 -15.04 -12.02
N GLY A 117 23.49 -14.96 -10.69
CA GLY A 117 24.44 -14.13 -9.94
C GLY A 117 25.82 -14.76 -10.07
N GLY A 118 26.52 -14.41 -11.15
CA GLY A 118 27.94 -14.70 -11.29
C GLY A 118 28.67 -14.17 -10.05
N ARG A 119 29.18 -15.07 -9.22
CA ARG A 119 30.14 -14.72 -8.18
C ARG A 119 31.34 -14.07 -8.88
N ARG A 120 31.68 -12.84 -8.51
CA ARG A 120 33.10 -12.50 -8.38
C ARG A 120 33.60 -13.09 -7.09
#